data_AF-A0A6B3LU39-F1
#
_entry.id   AF-A0A6B3LU39-F1
#
_cell.length_a   1.000
_cell.length_b   1.000
_cell.length_c   1.000
_cell.angle_alpha   90.00
_cell.angle_beta   90.00
_cell.angle_gamma   90.00
#
_symmetry.space_group_name_H-M   'P 1'
#
loop_
_entity.id
_entity.type
_entity.pdbx_description
1 polymer ?
#
loop_
_entity_poly.entity_id
_entity_poly.type
_entity_poly.pdbx_seq_one_letter_code
_entity_poly.pdbx_strand_id
1 'polypeptide(L)' 'MINEYKVEIIREPGPNPLTDEMFPFEYEKLMIEATSIRSAYDIACATFKMTVRGQQLRFFINGEEFFDENH' A
#
# COMPACT_ATOMS: atom_id res chain seq x y z
N MET A 1 10.10 -16.01 -13.82
CA MET A 1 11.13 -15.89 -12.77
C MET A 1 10.49 -15.16 -11.60
N ILE A 2 10.69 -15.62 -10.37
CA ILE A 2 10.22 -14.93 -9.16
C ILE A 2 11.34 -14.01 -8.70
N ASN A 3 11.01 -12.76 -8.38
CA ASN A 3 11.91 -11.76 -7.82
C ASN A 3 11.37 -11.26 -6.49
N GLU A 4 12.26 -10.77 -5.64
CA GLU A 4 11.88 -10.06 -4.41
C GLU A 4 11.76 -8.55 -4.67
N TYR A 5 10.67 -7.97 -4.22
CA TYR A 5 10.38 -6.55 -4.31
C TYR A 5 10.25 -5.95 -2.92
N LYS A 6 10.99 -4.88 -2.66
CA LYS A 6 10.82 -4.06 -1.46
C LYS A 6 9.59 -3.20 -1.66
N VAL A 7 8.57 -3.37 -0.85
CA VAL A 7 7.38 -2.53 -0.89
C VAL A 7 7.30 -1.71 0.39
N GLU A 8 7.14 -0.40 0.22
CA GLU A 8 6.93 0.56 1.30
C GLU A 8 5.54 1.15 1.13
N ILE A 9 4.81 1.27 2.23
CA ILE A 9 3.42 1.72 2.23
C ILE A 9 3.30 2.85 3.23
N ILE A 10 2.79 3.96 2.74
CA ILE A 10 2.46 5.12 3.56
C ILE A 10 0.94 5.18 3.67
N ARG A 11 0.46 5.29 4.91
CA ARG A 11 -0.94 5.55 5.24
C ARG A 11 -1.03 6.97 5.77
N GLU A 12 -1.49 7.88 4.93
CA GLU A 12 -1.67 9.28 5.30
C GLU A 12 -2.81 9.40 6.31
N PRO A 13 -2.74 10.33 7.29
CA PRO A 13 -3.81 10.53 8.25
C PRO A 13 -5.17 10.75 7.58
N GLY A 14 -6.23 10.16 8.13
CA GLY A 14 -7.57 10.27 7.56
C GLY A 14 -8.67 9.90 8.56
N PRO A 15 -9.88 10.45 8.38
CA PRO A 15 -10.99 10.19 9.28
C PRO A 15 -11.57 8.79 9.04
N ASN A 16 -11.92 8.10 10.11
CA ASN A 16 -12.75 6.91 10.06
C ASN A 16 -14.10 7.27 9.43
N PRO A 17 -14.53 6.64 8.32
CA PRO A 17 -15.79 6.99 7.67
C PRO A 17 -17.03 6.68 8.52
N LEU A 18 -16.90 5.87 9.58
CA LEU A 18 -18.00 5.50 10.48
C LEU A 18 -18.03 6.30 11.78
N THR A 19 -16.88 6.78 12.27
CA THR A 19 -16.77 7.43 13.59
C THR A 19 -16.23 8.86 13.54
N ASP A 20 -15.72 9.30 12.39
CA ASP A 20 -15.02 10.58 12.19
C ASP A 20 -13.74 10.73 13.04
N GLU A 21 -13.30 9.65 13.69
CA GLU A 21 -12.05 9.60 14.45
C GLU A 21 -10.87 9.65 13.48
N MET A 22 -9.92 10.55 13.73
CA MET A 22 -8.72 10.67 12.91
C MET A 22 -7.74 9.53 13.20
N PHE A 23 -7.47 8.71 12.18
CA PHE A 23 -6.35 7.79 12.22
C PHE A 23 -5.04 8.54 11.92
N PRO A 24 -3.96 8.26 12.68
CA PRO A 24 -2.69 8.95 12.52
C PRO A 24 -1.96 8.51 11.26
N PHE A 25 -0.79 9.09 10.99
CA PHE A 25 0.12 8.61 9.96
C PHE A 25 0.67 7.23 10.36
N GLU A 26 0.75 6.31 9.40
CA GLU A 26 1.41 5.01 9.60
C GLU A 26 2.30 4.65 8.40
N TYR A 27 3.39 3.95 8.67
CA TYR A 27 4.36 3.51 7.67
C TYR A 27 4.65 2.02 7.85
N GLU A 28 4.68 1.31 6.72
CA GLU A 28 4.96 -0.12 6.69
C GLU A 28 5.94 -0.46 5.58
N LYS A 29 6.69 -1.54 5.81
CA LYS A 29 7.66 -2.07 4.85
C LYS A 29 7.60 -3.58 4.84
N LEU A 30 7.55 -4.14 3.64
CA LEU A 30 7.47 -5.58 3.42
C LEU A 30 8.34 -5.98 2.22
N MET A 31 8.71 -7.25 2.20
CA MET A 31 9.34 -7.89 1.04
C MET A 31 8.30 -8.80 0.41
N ILE A 32 8.04 -8.64 -0.89
CA ILE A 32 7.10 -9.47 -1.64
C ILE A 32 7.86 -10.24 -2.71
N GLU A 33 7.73 -11.57 -2.69
CA GLU A 33 8.10 -12.42 -3.81
C GLU A 33 7.00 -12.35 -4.88
N ALA A 34 7.34 -11.90 -6.09
CA ALA A 34 6.40 -11.79 -7.18
C ALA A 34 7.07 -12.00 -8.55
N THR A 35 6.26 -12.25 -9.57
CA THR A 35 6.75 -12.40 -10.95
C THR A 35 6.98 -11.07 -11.66
N SER A 36 6.47 -9.96 -11.13
CA SER A 36 6.61 -8.62 -11.68
C SER A 36 6.35 -7.54 -10.63
N ILE A 37 6.77 -6.29 -10.91
CA ILE A 37 6.45 -5.11 -10.09
C ILE A 37 4.93 -4.95 -9.93
N ARG A 38 4.17 -5.14 -11.02
CA ARG A 38 2.71 -5.05 -10.99
C ARG A 38 2.09 -6.09 -10.06
N SER A 39 2.57 -7.33 -10.13
CA SER A 39 2.10 -8.40 -9.25
C SER A 39 2.43 -8.10 -7.78
N ALA A 40 3.61 -7.54 -7.49
CA ALA A 40 3.96 -7.09 -6.14
C ALA A 40 3.04 -5.96 -5.64
N TYR A 41 2.71 -5.01 -6.52
CA TYR A 41 1.74 -3.94 -6.24
C TYR A 41 0.34 -4.50 -5.91
N ASP A 42 -0.17 -5.42 -6.74
CA ASP A 42 -1.51 -5.98 -6.56
C ASP A 42 -1.59 -6.78 -5.23
N ILE A 43 -0.55 -7.55 -4.89
CA ILE A 43 -0.44 -8.25 -3.60
C ILE A 43 -0.42 -7.27 -2.43
N ALA A 44 0.38 -6.21 -2.52
CA ALA A 44 0.44 -5.17 -1.48
C ALA A 44 -0.93 -4.49 -1.31
N CYS A 45 -1.58 -4.12 -2.42
CA CYS A 45 -2.92 -3.55 -2.40
C CYS A 45 -3.94 -4.47 -1.72
N ALA A 46 -3.95 -5.75 -2.09
CA ALA A 46 -4.87 -6.74 -1.52
C ALA A 46 -4.65 -6.88 0.00
N THR A 47 -3.39 -6.87 0.44
CA THR A 47 -3.02 -7.00 1.85
C THR A 47 -3.49 -5.79 2.68
N PHE A 48 -3.37 -4.57 2.12
CA PHE A 48 -3.54 -3.34 2.88
C PHE A 48 -4.88 -2.63 2.70
N LYS A 49 -5.60 -2.86 1.59
CA LYS A 49 -6.95 -2.29 1.43
C LYS A 49 -7.94 -2.79 2.49
N MET A 50 -7.69 -3.97 3.09
CA MET A 50 -8.55 -4.50 4.14
C MET A 50 -8.28 -3.88 5.53
N THR A 51 -7.12 -3.26 5.75
CA THR A 51 -6.72 -2.72 7.06
C THR A 51 -6.95 -1.22 7.20
N VAL A 52 -7.13 -0.53 6.07
CA VAL A 52 -7.29 0.92 6.02
C VAL A 52 -8.68 1.38 6.42
N ARG A 53 -8.73 2.37 7.31
CA ARG A 53 -9.95 2.90 7.90
C ARG A 53 -10.15 4.38 7.53
N GLY A 54 -10.19 4.68 6.24
CA GLY A 54 -10.36 6.04 5.73
C GLY A 54 -9.06 6.83 5.51
N GLN A 55 -7.90 6.20 5.72
CA GLN A 55 -6.58 6.74 5.35
C GLN A 55 -6.34 6.63 3.84
N GLN A 56 -5.55 7.53 3.26
CA GLN A 56 -5.05 7.37 1.90
C GLN A 56 -3.82 6.46 1.89
N LEU A 57 -3.79 5.49 0.97
CA LEU A 57 -2.64 4.61 0.77
C LEU A 57 -1.75 5.12 -0.36
N ARG A 58 -0.44 5.09 -0.13
CA ARG A 58 0.59 5.31 -1.14
C ARG A 58 1.57 4.15 -1.11
N PHE A 59 1.89 3.61 -2.27
CA PHE A 59 2.76 2.44 -2.39
C PHE A 59 4.04 2.82 -3.11
N PHE A 60 5.17 2.31 -2.65
CA PHE A 60 6.47 2.47 -3.28
C PHE A 60 7.09 1.10 -3.47
N ILE A 61 7.47 0.77 -4.70
CA ILE A 61 8.11 -0.52 -5.03
C ILE A 61 9.54 -0.24 -5.44
N ASN A 62 10.48 -0.81 -4.69
CA ASN A 62 11.91 -0.55 -4.80
C ASN A 62 12.26 0.96 -4.73
N GLY A 63 11.45 1.74 -4.01
CA GLY A 63 11.64 3.18 -3.83
C GLY A 63 10.93 4.07 -4.86
N GLU A 64 10.29 3.50 -5.88
CA GLU A 64 9.50 4.26 -6.86
C GLU A 64 8.02 4.25 -6.48
N GLU A 65 7.39 5.42 -6.44
CA GLU A 65 5.95 5.53 -6.14
C GLU A 65 5.14 4.88 -7.27
N PHE A 66 4.19 4.02 -6.87
CA PHE A 66 3.37 3.24 -7.78
C PHE A 66 1.89 3.54 -7.53
N PHE A 67 1.22 4.08 -8.54
CA PHE A 67 -0.20 4.43 -8.53
C PHE A 67 -0.86 3.84 -9.77
N ASP A 68 -1.95 3.09 -9.58
CA ASP A 68 -2.75 2.56 -10.68
C ASP A 68 -3.80 3.60 -11.08
N GLU A 69 -3.42 4.52 -11.98
CA GLU A 69 -4.34 5.54 -12.51
C GLU A 69 -5.23 5.02 -13.66
N ASN A 70 -5.04 3.78 -14.14
CA ASN A 70 -5.57 3.32 -15.42
C ASN A 70 -6.36 2.00 -15.39
N HIS A 71 -7.04 1.69 -14.30
CA HIS A 71 -8.14 0.71 -14.29
C HIS A 71 -9.36 1.23 -13.55
#